data_AF-A0A258XTH1-F1
#
_entry.id   AF-A0A258XTH1-F1
#
_cell.length_a   1.000
_cell.length_b   1.000
_cell.length_c   1.000
_cell.angle_alpha   90.00
_cell.angle_beta   90.00
_cell.angle_gamma   90.00
#
_symmetry.space_group_name_H-M   'P 1'
#
loop_
_entity.id
_entity.type
_entity.pdbx_description
1 polymer ?
#
loop_
_entity_poly.entity_id
_entity_poly.type
_entity_poly.pdbx_seq_one_letter_code
_entity_poly.pdbx_strand_id
1 'polypeptide(L)'
;YVKAGTGDIAVTTKVDGIPQRMILNPLLRRIEGSGKLAMWVRAMEAGLEMKRQNGWSVGKVLASAKAMTAHGEMPLAQAIMAAAAPMMIMRAVEAGDAENGLMATGVVAGRLSDLPTCAALMQRIEAEARARIAALTNGEI
;
A
#
# COMPACT_ATOMS: atom_id res chain seq x y z
N TYR A 1 4.69 5.68 9.81
CA TYR A 1 3.57 6.45 9.23
C TYR A 1 3.79 7.96 9.35
N VAL A 2 3.87 8.55 10.55
CA VAL A 2 4.02 10.02 10.80
C VAL A 2 5.34 10.65 10.28
N LYS A 3 6.32 9.84 9.88
CA LYS A 3 7.60 10.31 9.34
C LYS A 3 7.58 10.55 7.83
N ALA A 4 6.56 10.04 7.13
CA ALA A 4 6.47 10.18 5.68
C ALA A 4 6.07 11.61 5.32
N GLY A 5 6.74 12.24 4.36
CA GLY A 5 6.32 13.49 3.76
C GLY A 5 5.36 13.26 2.59
N THR A 6 4.82 14.35 2.01
CA THR A 6 3.94 14.26 0.83
C THR A 6 4.66 13.69 -0.40
N GLY A 7 5.96 13.97 -0.54
CA GLY A 7 6.81 13.43 -1.61
C GLY A 7 7.17 11.95 -1.44
N ASP A 8 6.90 11.36 -0.27
CA ASP A 8 7.16 9.94 -0.01
C ASP A 8 5.96 9.06 -0.38
N ILE A 9 4.98 9.58 -1.12
CA ILE A 9 3.77 8.86 -1.50
C ILE A 9 3.71 8.81 -3.02
N ALA A 10 3.85 7.61 -3.58
CA ALA A 10 3.88 7.38 -5.01
C ALA A 10 2.73 6.49 -5.47
N VAL A 11 2.29 6.72 -6.71
CA VAL A 11 1.41 5.78 -7.41
C VAL A 11 2.28 4.66 -7.99
N THR A 12 2.00 3.42 -7.61
CA THR A 12 2.64 2.23 -8.19
C THR A 12 1.60 1.39 -8.92
N THR A 13 2.04 0.73 -9.99
CA THR A 13 1.32 -0.37 -10.66
C THR A 13 2.09 -1.69 -10.59
N LYS A 14 3.30 -1.70 -10.00
CA LYS A 14 4.21 -2.86 -10.06
C LYS A 14 3.88 -3.97 -9.06
N VAL A 15 3.03 -3.70 -8.09
CA VAL A 15 2.64 -4.68 -7.07
C VAL A 15 1.56 -5.61 -7.61
N ASP A 16 0.37 -5.06 -7.90
CA ASP A 16 -0.82 -5.82 -8.28
C ASP A 16 -1.36 -5.45 -9.67
N GLY A 17 -0.65 -4.58 -10.42
CA GLY A 17 -1.11 -4.07 -11.71
C GLY A 17 -2.14 -2.94 -11.61
N ILE A 18 -2.66 -2.65 -10.42
CA ILE A 18 -3.67 -1.62 -10.21
C ILE A 18 -2.95 -0.33 -9.78
N PRO A 19 -3.26 0.84 -10.37
CA PRO A 19 -2.67 2.10 -9.94
C PRO A 19 -3.15 2.43 -8.52
N GLN A 20 -2.24 2.34 -7.54
CA GLN A 20 -2.55 2.61 -6.14
C GLN A 20 -1.46 3.48 -5.50
N ARG A 21 -1.86 4.36 -4.58
CA ARG A 21 -0.91 5.20 -3.82
C ARG A 21 -0.40 4.43 -2.61
N MET A 22 0.91 4.41 -2.46
CA MET A 22 1.60 3.74 -1.37
C MET A 22 2.75 4.58 -0.84
N ILE A 23 3.14 4.35 0.41
CA ILE A 23 4.32 4.97 1.01
C ILE A 23 5.58 4.36 0.37
N LEU A 24 6.48 5.22 -0.14
CA LEU A 24 7.81 4.91 -0.68
C LEU A 24 8.79 4.47 0.43
N ASN A 25 8.49 3.34 1.05
CA ASN A 25 9.35 2.68 2.02
C ASN A 25 10.44 1.83 1.31
N PRO A 26 11.38 1.23 2.07
CA PRO A 26 12.45 0.42 1.48
C PRO A 26 11.95 -0.72 0.57
N LEU A 27 10.88 -1.42 0.95
CA LEU A 27 10.30 -2.48 0.11
C LEU A 27 9.76 -1.92 -1.20
N LEU A 28 8.91 -0.89 -1.16
CA LEU A 28 8.31 -0.33 -2.37
C LEU A 28 9.38 0.25 -3.30
N ARG A 29 10.42 0.91 -2.77
CA ARG A 29 11.56 1.40 -3.58
C ARG A 29 12.29 0.26 -4.30
N ARG A 30 12.43 -0.91 -3.68
CA ARG A 30 13.01 -2.10 -4.32
C ARG A 30 12.11 -2.64 -5.43
N ILE A 31 10.79 -2.66 -5.22
CA ILE A 31 9.82 -3.09 -6.24
C ILE A 31 9.82 -2.10 -7.42
N GLU A 32 9.77 -0.80 -7.15
CA GLU A 32 9.84 0.26 -8.14
C GLU A 32 11.15 0.25 -8.94
N GLY A 33 12.28 0.00 -8.28
CA GLY A 33 13.59 -0.15 -8.94
C GLY A 33 13.79 -1.47 -9.69
N SER A 34 12.87 -2.43 -9.58
CA SER A 34 13.03 -3.74 -10.21
C SER A 34 12.76 -3.67 -11.72
N GLY A 35 13.75 -4.09 -12.51
CA GLY A 35 13.57 -4.48 -13.92
C GLY A 35 12.94 -5.87 -14.04
N LYS A 36 12.79 -6.39 -15.27
CA LYS A 36 12.09 -7.67 -15.53
C LYS A 36 12.68 -8.86 -14.76
N LEU A 37 14.02 -9.00 -14.72
CA LEU A 37 14.69 -10.11 -14.04
C LEU A 37 14.58 -10.01 -12.52
N ALA A 38 14.82 -8.81 -11.97
CA ALA A 38 14.68 -8.55 -10.55
C ALA A 38 13.23 -8.79 -10.09
N MET A 39 12.24 -8.46 -10.94
CA MET A 39 10.83 -8.72 -10.64
C MET A 39 10.52 -10.21 -10.51
N TRP A 40 11.13 -11.07 -11.34
CA TRP A 40 11.00 -12.52 -11.20
C TRP A 40 11.58 -13.05 -9.90
N VAL A 41 12.74 -12.56 -9.47
CA VAL A 41 13.35 -12.92 -8.18
C VAL A 41 12.41 -12.55 -7.03
N ARG A 42 11.87 -11.33 -7.06
CA ARG A 42 10.89 -10.85 -6.05
C ARG A 42 9.60 -11.67 -6.06
N ALA A 43 9.09 -12.03 -7.23
CA ALA A 43 7.93 -12.90 -7.34
C ALA A 43 8.17 -14.27 -6.69
N MET A 44 9.35 -14.86 -6.89
CA MET A 44 9.72 -16.10 -6.22
C MET A 44 9.82 -15.94 -4.70
N GLU A 45 10.48 -14.87 -4.21
CA GLU A 45 10.56 -14.56 -2.77
C GLU A 45 9.16 -14.41 -2.15
N ALA A 46 8.29 -13.62 -2.79
CA ALA A 46 6.93 -13.37 -2.35
C ALA A 46 6.07 -14.65 -2.38
N GLY A 47 6.21 -15.47 -3.43
CA GLY A 47 5.54 -16.76 -3.54
C GLY A 47 5.99 -17.77 -2.49
N LEU A 48 7.29 -17.83 -2.18
CA LEU A 48 7.84 -18.68 -1.12
C LEU A 48 7.36 -18.22 0.27
N GLU A 49 7.31 -16.92 0.50
CA GLU A 49 6.83 -16.36 1.76
C GLU A 49 5.33 -16.60 1.93
N MET A 50 4.54 -16.39 0.88
CA MET A 50 3.11 -16.72 0.86
C MET A 50 2.87 -18.20 1.11
N LYS A 51 3.69 -19.08 0.51
CA LYS A 51 3.68 -20.53 0.77
C LYS A 51 3.91 -20.83 2.25
N ARG A 52 4.95 -20.23 2.84
CA ARG A 52 5.36 -20.44 4.23
C ARG A 52 4.30 -19.97 5.22
N GLN A 53 3.77 -18.77 5.04
CA GLN A 53 2.80 -18.18 5.97
C GLN A 53 1.43 -18.87 5.90
N ASN A 54 0.99 -19.29 4.72
CA ASN A 54 -0.33 -19.93 4.55
C ASN A 54 -0.30 -21.47 4.60
N GLY A 55 0.88 -22.08 4.75
CA GLY A 55 1.04 -23.53 4.68
C GLY A 55 0.66 -24.14 3.32
N TRP A 56 0.78 -23.37 2.22
CA TRP A 56 0.36 -23.80 0.89
C TRP A 56 1.40 -24.71 0.21
N SER A 57 0.95 -25.49 -0.78
CA SER A 57 1.85 -26.16 -1.71
C SER A 57 2.26 -25.19 -2.83
N VAL A 58 3.39 -25.46 -3.50
CA VAL A 58 3.85 -24.66 -4.66
C VAL A 58 2.78 -24.65 -5.77
N GLY A 59 2.10 -25.78 -5.99
CA GLY A 59 1.00 -25.86 -6.94
C GLY A 59 -0.16 -24.92 -6.61
N LYS A 60 -0.47 -24.72 -5.32
CA LYS A 60 -1.53 -23.80 -4.88
C LYS A 60 -1.14 -22.33 -5.06
N VAL A 61 0.14 -21.99 -4.85
CA VAL A 61 0.70 -20.67 -5.17
C VAL A 61 0.57 -20.38 -6.67
N LEU A 62 0.97 -21.34 -7.52
CA LEU A 62 0.88 -21.21 -8.98
C LEU A 62 -0.59 -21.14 -9.46
N ALA A 63 -1.48 -21.94 -8.87
CA ALA A 63 -2.91 -21.89 -9.19
C ALA A 63 -3.53 -20.54 -8.81
N SER A 64 -3.15 -19.97 -7.66
CA SER A 64 -3.59 -18.64 -7.24
C SER A 64 -3.10 -17.55 -8.19
N ALA A 65 -1.81 -17.59 -8.58
CA ALA A 65 -1.29 -16.67 -9.59
C ALA A 65 -2.01 -16.84 -10.94
N LYS A 66 -2.26 -18.07 -11.38
CA LYS A 66 -2.99 -18.37 -12.62
C LYS A 66 -4.44 -17.85 -12.59
N ALA A 67 -5.12 -17.96 -11.45
CA ALA A 67 -6.46 -17.41 -11.26
C ALA A 67 -6.47 -15.88 -11.41
N MET A 68 -5.43 -15.19 -10.93
CA MET A 68 -5.29 -13.75 -11.10
C MET A 68 -4.93 -13.34 -12.54
N THR A 69 -4.16 -14.16 -13.26
CA THR A 69 -3.94 -13.95 -14.72
C THR A 69 -5.19 -14.17 -15.57
N ALA A 70 -6.23 -14.83 -15.06
CA ALA A 70 -7.45 -15.07 -15.83
C ALA A 70 -8.29 -13.79 -16.04
N HIS A 71 -8.02 -12.73 -15.27
CA HIS A 71 -8.73 -11.45 -15.33
C HIS A 71 -8.01 -10.35 -16.15
N GLY A 72 -6.89 -10.66 -16.83
CA GLY A 72 -6.21 -9.70 -17.72
C GLY A 72 -4.82 -10.15 -18.21
N GLU A 73 -4.19 -9.39 -19.11
CA GLU A 73 -2.83 -9.61 -19.65
C GLU A 73 -1.71 -9.31 -18.62
N MET A 74 -1.78 -9.89 -17.42
CA MET A 74 -0.76 -9.68 -16.39
C MET A 74 0.39 -10.69 -16.54
N PRO A 75 1.66 -10.23 -16.60
CA PRO A 75 2.82 -11.13 -16.57
C PRO A 75 2.81 -12.01 -15.30
N LEU A 76 3.20 -13.28 -15.43
CA LEU A 76 3.13 -14.25 -14.33
C LEU A 76 3.87 -13.79 -13.06
N ALA A 77 5.03 -13.14 -13.19
CA ALA A 77 5.76 -12.56 -12.05
C ALA A 77 4.90 -11.54 -11.27
N GLN A 78 4.18 -10.68 -12.00
CA GLN A 78 3.30 -9.69 -11.41
C GLN A 78 2.04 -10.33 -10.84
N ALA A 79 1.52 -11.40 -11.44
CA ALA A 79 0.40 -12.15 -10.88
C ALA A 79 0.76 -12.84 -9.54
N ILE A 80 1.98 -13.35 -9.40
CA ILE A 80 2.48 -13.88 -8.12
C ILE A 80 2.62 -12.75 -7.10
N MET A 81 3.16 -11.59 -7.49
CA MET A 81 3.25 -10.41 -6.62
C MET A 81 1.87 -9.94 -6.17
N ALA A 82 0.89 -9.90 -7.08
CA ALA A 82 -0.49 -9.53 -6.80
C ALA A 82 -1.14 -10.51 -5.81
N ALA A 83 -0.92 -11.82 -5.97
CA ALA A 83 -1.39 -12.84 -5.05
C ALA A 83 -0.78 -12.69 -3.63
N ALA A 84 0.48 -12.27 -3.56
CA ALA A 84 1.19 -12.03 -2.31
C ALA A 84 0.96 -10.62 -1.72
N ALA A 85 0.34 -9.70 -2.46
CA ALA A 85 0.13 -8.31 -2.04
C ALA A 85 -0.63 -8.16 -0.71
N PRO A 86 -1.72 -8.92 -0.46
CA PRO A 86 -2.42 -8.87 0.83
C PRO A 86 -1.50 -9.21 2.01
N MET A 87 -0.60 -10.19 1.86
CA MET A 87 0.37 -10.57 2.90
C MET A 87 1.39 -9.46 3.16
N MET A 88 1.86 -8.79 2.10
CA MET A 88 2.76 -7.64 2.24
C MET A 88 2.08 -6.47 2.95
N ILE A 89 0.78 -6.24 2.70
CA ILE A 89 0.00 -5.21 3.39
C ILE A 89 -0.16 -5.55 4.87
N MET A 90 -0.58 -6.79 5.19
CA MET A 90 -0.76 -7.22 6.59
C MET A 90 0.55 -7.21 7.38
N ARG A 91 1.68 -7.45 6.73
CA ARG A 91 3.00 -7.34 7.36
C ARG A 91 3.26 -5.93 7.92
N ALA A 92 2.80 -4.87 7.24
CA ALA A 92 2.89 -3.52 7.78
C ALA A 92 1.82 -3.23 8.83
N VAL A 93 0.57 -3.66 8.59
CA VAL A 93 -0.60 -3.28 9.40
C VAL A 93 -0.70 -4.06 10.70
N GLU A 94 -0.49 -5.38 10.66
CA GLU A 94 -0.65 -6.27 11.81
C GLU A 94 0.69 -6.52 12.52
N ALA A 95 1.73 -6.87 11.74
CA ALA A 95 3.04 -7.19 12.32
C ALA A 95 3.90 -5.93 12.62
N GLY A 96 3.45 -4.74 12.22
CA GLY A 96 4.14 -3.47 12.46
C GLY A 96 5.45 -3.29 11.69
N ASP A 97 5.76 -4.16 10.73
CA ASP A 97 6.97 -4.10 9.92
C ASP A 97 6.76 -3.16 8.72
N ALA A 98 6.79 -1.87 9.01
CA ALA A 98 6.59 -0.80 8.04
C ALA A 98 7.71 -0.69 6.98
N GLU A 99 8.85 -1.34 7.18
CA GLU A 99 9.97 -1.31 6.22
C GLU A 99 9.87 -2.41 5.17
N ASN A 100 9.39 -3.59 5.57
CA ASN A 100 9.27 -4.77 4.70
C ASN A 100 7.81 -5.16 4.40
N GLY A 101 6.83 -4.35 4.81
CA GLY A 101 5.44 -4.43 4.38
C GLY A 101 5.08 -3.34 3.38
N LEU A 102 3.84 -3.34 2.90
CA LEU A 102 3.29 -2.29 2.02
C LEU A 102 2.20 -1.52 2.76
N MET A 103 2.17 -0.20 2.55
CA MET A 103 1.17 0.68 3.18
C MET A 103 0.49 1.50 2.10
N ALA A 104 -0.76 1.17 1.79
CA ALA A 104 -1.61 2.00 0.96
C ALA A 104 -1.99 3.28 1.71
N THR A 105 -1.89 4.45 1.07
CA THR A 105 -2.24 5.72 1.70
C THR A 105 -2.55 6.82 0.70
N GLY A 106 -3.22 7.88 1.16
CA GLY A 106 -3.38 9.12 0.41
C GLY A 106 -2.27 10.13 0.74
N VAL A 107 -2.07 11.12 -0.15
CA VAL A 107 -1.06 12.20 0.02
C VAL A 107 -1.21 12.98 1.33
N VAL A 108 -2.41 12.97 1.92
CA VAL A 108 -2.71 13.60 3.22
C VAL A 108 -1.85 13.01 4.35
N ALA A 109 -1.41 11.75 4.25
CA ALA A 109 -0.55 11.15 5.26
C ALA A 109 0.75 11.93 5.46
N GLY A 110 1.25 12.60 4.41
CA GLY A 110 2.43 13.47 4.48
C GLY A 110 2.24 14.76 5.27
N ARG A 111 1.01 15.06 5.71
CA ARG A 111 0.67 16.24 6.52
C ARG A 111 0.26 15.90 7.94
N LEU A 112 0.18 14.61 8.28
CA LEU A 112 -0.19 14.17 9.62
C LEU A 112 1.02 14.31 10.54
N SER A 113 0.87 15.07 11.61
CA SER A 113 1.90 15.28 12.63
C SER A 113 1.57 14.60 13.97
N ASP A 114 0.37 14.06 14.12
CA ASP A 114 -0.14 13.46 15.34
C ASP A 114 -1.00 12.21 15.05
N LEU A 115 -1.36 11.49 16.11
CA LEU A 115 -2.20 10.29 16.07
C LEU A 115 -3.30 10.40 17.14
N PRO A 116 -4.29 11.28 16.94
CA PRO A 116 -5.41 11.44 17.88
C PRO A 116 -6.28 10.18 17.94
N THR A 117 -7.10 10.07 18.99
CA THR A 117 -8.20 9.09 19.00
C THR A 117 -9.21 9.41 17.90
N CYS A 118 -9.98 8.41 17.45
CA CYS A 118 -11.01 8.62 16.43
C CYS A 118 -12.01 9.71 16.84
N ALA A 119 -12.42 9.75 18.12
CA ALA A 119 -13.33 10.77 18.63
C ALA A 119 -12.72 12.18 18.55
N ALA A 120 -11.47 12.34 18.99
CA ALA A 120 -10.78 13.63 18.95
C ALA A 120 -10.52 14.08 17.50
N LEU A 121 -10.20 13.16 16.60
CA LEU A 121 -10.03 13.45 15.17
C LEU A 121 -11.32 14.01 14.56
N MET A 122 -12.45 13.33 14.79
CA MET A 122 -13.74 13.76 14.26
C MET A 122 -14.16 15.13 14.78
N GLN A 123 -14.02 15.36 16.09
CA GLN A 123 -14.32 16.65 16.71
C GLN A 123 -13.47 17.78 16.13
N ARG A 124 -12.16 17.54 15.94
CA ARG A 124 -11.25 18.53 15.33
C ARG A 124 -11.62 18.85 13.89
N ILE A 125 -11.88 17.83 13.06
CA ILE A 125 -12.28 18.02 11.66
C ILE A 125 -13.55 18.88 11.58
N GLU A 126 -14.57 18.57 12.39
CA GLU A 126 -15.81 19.34 12.40
C GLU A 126 -15.60 20.79 12.83
N ALA A 127 -14.87 21.02 13.93
CA ALA A 127 -14.58 22.35 14.43
C ALA A 127 -13.79 23.20 13.43
N GLU A 128 -12.73 22.63 12.84
CA GLU A 128 -11.91 23.30 11.82
C GLU A 128 -12.73 23.62 10.56
N ALA A 129 -13.57 22.70 10.11
CA ALA A 129 -14.43 22.92 8.94
C ALA A 129 -15.42 24.07 9.16
N ARG A 130 -16.10 24.09 10.32
CA ARG A 130 -17.04 25.18 10.66
C ARG A 130 -16.34 26.53 10.75
N ALA A 131 -15.16 26.57 11.36
CA ALA A 131 -14.37 27.80 11.45
C ALA A 131 -13.93 28.31 10.07
N ARG A 132 -13.53 27.41 9.16
CA ARG A 132 -13.13 27.77 7.79
C ARG A 132 -14.30 28.29 6.96
N ILE A 133 -15.48 27.69 7.07
CA ILE A 133 -16.69 28.16 6.37
C ILE A 133 -17.04 29.57 6.87
N ALA A 134 -17.13 29.77 8.19
CA ALA A 134 -17.45 31.08 8.76
C ALA A 134 -16.45 32.17 8.33
N ALA A 135 -15.15 31.85 8.27
CA ALA A 135 -14.12 32.78 7.82
C ALA A 135 -14.25 33.17 6.33
N LEU A 136 -14.75 32.26 5.49
CA LEU A 136 -14.99 32.52 4.06
C LEU A 136 -16.29 33.30 3.83
N THR A 137 -17.31 33.10 4.67
CA THR A 137 -18.63 33.74 4.49
C THR A 137 -18.76 35.08 5.23
N ASN A 138 -17.95 35.35 6.26
CA ASN A 138 -17.94 36.64 6.97
C ASN A 138 -17.36 37.81 6.14
N GLY A 139 -17.04 37.60 4.86
CA GLY A 139 -16.70 38.64 3.88
C GLY A 139 -17.86 39.08 2.98
N GLU A 140 -19.02 38.42 3.03
CA GLU A 140 -20.22 38.77 2.26
C GLU A 140 -21.49 38.46 3.07
N ILE A 141 -21.94 39.44 3.88
CA ILE A 141 -23.36 39.68 4.21
C ILE A 141 -23.56 41.19 4.25
#